data_AF-A0A1A2EP92-F1
#
_entry.id   AF-A0A1A2EP92-F1
#
_cell.length_a   1.000
_cell.length_b   1.000
_cell.length_c   1.000
_cell.angle_alpha   90.00
_cell.angle_beta   90.00
_cell.angle_gamma   90.00
#
_symmetry.space_group_name_H-M   'P 1'
#
loop_
_entity.id
_entity.type
_entity.pdbx_description
1 polymer ?
#
loop_
_entity_poly.entity_id
_entity_poly.type
_entity_poly.pdbx_seq_one_letter_code
_entity_poly.pdbx_strand_id
1 'polypeptide(L)'
;MHNWRGVRALAHPGAQGATDPPRAGSAAPAAAKQACKLGQGTGLNCYDIGPDGVNTTAEEWWQPGDDGSPITIDNLIVGMIRDGSTPVAPLDQSGPGIVMIKEILADVNAKGGPGAGFGLG
;
A
#
# COMPACT_ATOMS: atom_id res chain seq x y z
N MET A 1 41.95 3.71 -72.42
CA MET A 1 41.80 5.14 -72.77
C MET A 1 40.89 5.78 -71.71
N HIS A 2 41.44 6.74 -70.95
CA HIS A 2 40.85 7.81 -70.10
C HIS A 2 39.72 7.48 -69.07
N ASN A 3 39.92 7.54 -67.73
CA ASN A 3 39.86 8.71 -66.78
C ASN A 3 38.53 9.51 -66.82
N TRP A 4 37.84 9.99 -65.76
CA TRP A 4 38.13 10.22 -64.32
C TRP A 4 36.82 10.66 -63.58
N ARG A 5 36.75 10.42 -62.24
CA ARG A 5 36.06 11.20 -61.17
C ARG A 5 34.53 11.30 -61.02
N GLY A 6 34.08 11.03 -59.79
CA GLY A 6 32.84 11.57 -59.21
C GLY A 6 32.46 10.94 -57.87
N VAL A 7 33.06 11.39 -56.77
CA VAL A 7 32.71 10.98 -55.40
C VAL A 7 31.44 11.73 -54.95
N ARG A 8 30.44 11.02 -54.42
CA ARG A 8 29.64 11.54 -53.30
C ARG A 8 29.12 10.39 -52.45
N ALA A 9 29.70 10.25 -51.26
CA ALA A 9 29.20 9.36 -50.22
C ALA A 9 27.81 9.83 -49.80
N LEU A 10 26.80 8.96 -49.93
CA LEU A 10 25.50 9.14 -49.29
C LEU A 10 25.65 8.72 -47.82
N ALA A 11 25.76 9.71 -46.95
CA ALA A 11 25.69 9.52 -45.51
C ALA A 11 24.37 8.80 -45.16
N HIS A 12 24.48 7.70 -44.43
CA HIS A 12 23.33 7.03 -43.84
C HIS A 12 22.73 7.93 -42.75
N PRO A 13 21.40 8.02 -42.65
CA PRO A 13 20.76 8.89 -41.66
C PRO A 13 21.13 8.42 -40.24
N GLY A 14 21.52 9.40 -39.43
CA GLY A 14 21.96 9.21 -38.06
C GLY A 14 20.94 8.43 -37.22
N ALA A 15 21.45 7.44 -36.50
CA ALA A 15 20.89 7.05 -35.23
C ALA A 15 20.96 8.25 -34.29
N GLN A 16 19.80 8.77 -33.87
CA GLN A 16 19.62 9.60 -32.68
C GLN A 16 18.12 9.77 -32.42
N GLY A 17 17.56 8.75 -31.79
CA GLY A 17 16.22 8.74 -31.21
C GLY A 17 16.27 7.83 -29.99
N ALA A 18 17.20 8.10 -29.07
CA ALA A 18 17.14 7.51 -27.75
C ALA A 18 15.91 8.14 -27.08
N THR A 19 14.82 7.39 -27.03
CA THR A 19 13.69 7.70 -26.16
C THR A 19 14.22 7.65 -24.74
N ASP A 20 14.31 8.81 -24.09
CA ASP A 20 14.53 8.88 -22.65
C ASP A 20 13.50 7.96 -21.97
N PRO A 21 13.92 7.05 -21.06
CA PRO A 21 12.95 6.34 -20.25
C PRO A 21 12.10 7.38 -19.51
N PRO A 22 10.78 7.21 -19.40
CA PRO A 22 9.94 8.18 -18.73
C PRO A 22 10.51 8.40 -17.33
N ARG A 23 11.01 9.62 -17.09
CA ARG A 23 11.44 10.06 -15.76
C ARG A 23 10.31 9.71 -14.83
N ALA A 24 10.58 8.83 -13.86
CA ALA A 24 9.62 8.39 -12.87
C ALA A 24 8.91 9.64 -12.34
N GLY A 25 7.69 9.84 -12.83
CA GLY A 25 6.83 10.91 -12.35
C GLY A 25 6.70 10.66 -10.87
N SER A 26 7.00 11.67 -10.06
CA SER A 26 6.74 11.65 -8.63
C SER A 26 5.30 11.19 -8.49
N ALA A 27 5.08 9.95 -8.05
CA ALA A 27 3.73 9.46 -7.86
C ALA A 27 3.06 10.45 -6.92
N ALA A 28 1.99 11.08 -7.36
CA ALA A 28 1.19 11.91 -6.47
C ALA A 28 0.86 11.04 -5.24
N PRO A 29 0.95 11.59 -4.02
CA PRO A 29 0.62 10.81 -2.83
C PRO A 29 -0.75 10.17 -3.02
N ALA A 30 -0.85 8.87 -2.73
CA ALA A 30 -2.12 8.18 -2.84
C ALA A 30 -3.14 8.93 -1.98
N ALA A 31 -4.29 9.25 -2.57
CA ALA A 31 -5.37 9.89 -1.83
C ALA A 31 -5.80 9.00 -0.66
N ALA A 32 -6.12 9.63 0.47
CA ALA A 32 -6.70 8.91 1.59
C ALA A 32 -8.02 8.25 1.16
N LYS A 33 -8.28 7.06 1.70
CA LYS A 33 -9.53 6.32 1.51
C LYS A 33 -10.27 6.24 2.83
N GLN A 34 -11.59 6.31 2.77
CA GLN A 34 -12.41 6.11 3.96
C GLN A 34 -12.47 4.62 4.28
N ALA A 35 -12.01 4.27 5.48
CA ALA A 35 -12.09 2.94 6.05
C ALA A 35 -13.11 2.93 7.19
N CYS A 36 -13.87 1.85 7.33
CA CYS A 36 -14.86 1.70 8.39
C CYS A 36 -14.65 0.40 9.15
N LYS A 37 -15.05 0.40 10.42
CA LYS A 37 -15.20 -0.81 11.23
C LYS A 37 -16.55 -0.83 11.91
N LEU A 38 -17.02 -2.03 12.24
CA LEU A 38 -18.14 -2.25 13.13
C LEU A 38 -17.65 -3.05 14.33
N GLY A 39 -17.31 -2.35 15.41
CA GLY A 39 -16.86 -2.96 16.67
C GLY A 39 -17.95 -2.95 17.74
N GLN A 40 -17.85 -3.82 18.75
CA GLN A 40 -18.79 -3.83 19.87
C GLN A 40 -18.52 -2.67 20.84
N GLY A 41 -17.28 -2.16 20.90
CA GLY A 41 -16.90 -1.08 21.80
C GLY A 41 -17.38 0.28 21.32
N THR A 42 -17.22 0.57 20.02
CA THR A 42 -17.53 1.88 19.43
C THR A 42 -18.68 1.87 18.42
N GLY A 43 -19.19 0.70 18.03
CA GLY A 43 -20.16 0.59 16.94
C GLY A 43 -19.53 0.82 15.56
N LEU A 44 -20.30 1.37 14.63
CA LEU A 44 -19.80 1.75 13.31
C LEU A 44 -18.97 3.03 13.43
N ASN A 45 -17.67 2.94 13.17
CA ASN A 45 -16.74 4.07 13.19
C ASN A 45 -15.92 4.07 11.89
N CYS A 46 -15.72 5.25 11.30
CA CYS A 46 -15.05 5.41 10.01
C CYS A 46 -14.00 6.52 10.07
N TYR A 47 -12.89 6.33 9.37
CA TYR A 47 -11.74 7.24 9.38
C TYR A 47 -10.98 7.18 8.05
N ASP A 48 -10.17 8.20 7.79
CA ASP A 48 -9.30 8.25 6.63
C ASP A 48 -8.02 7.41 6.84
N ILE A 49 -7.76 6.49 5.90
CA ILE A 49 -6.49 5.76 5.76
C ILE A 49 -5.73 6.33 4.58
N GLY A 50 -4.53 6.84 4.85
CA GLY A 50 -3.56 7.29 3.86
C GLY A 50 -2.37 6.33 3.71
N PRO A 51 -1.38 6.69 2.87
CA PRO A 51 -0.13 5.96 2.74
C PRO A 51 0.66 5.87 4.07
N ASP A 52 0.49 6.86 4.94
CA ASP A 52 1.12 6.92 6.26
C ASP A 52 0.33 6.12 7.33
N GLY A 53 -0.74 5.42 6.93
CA GLY A 53 -1.61 4.65 7.81
C GLY A 53 -2.88 5.41 8.20
N VAL A 54 -3.42 5.07 9.36
CA VAL A 54 -4.70 5.60 9.86
C VAL A 54 -4.45 6.90 10.60
N ASN A 55 -5.20 7.95 10.26
CA ASN A 55 -5.23 9.13 11.10
C ASN A 55 -6.23 8.95 12.25
N THR A 56 -5.73 8.56 13.42
CA THR A 56 -6.52 8.26 14.63
C THR A 56 -6.66 9.44 15.59
N THR A 57 -6.16 10.63 15.21
CA THR A 57 -5.99 11.76 16.15
C THR A 57 -7.26 12.55 16.43
N ALA A 58 -8.31 12.41 15.61
CA ALA A 58 -9.50 13.24 15.67
C ALA A 58 -10.70 12.59 16.39
N GLU A 59 -10.68 11.29 16.65
CA GLU A 59 -11.82 10.55 17.19
C GLU A 59 -11.37 9.46 18.17
N GLU A 60 -12.25 9.10 19.11
CA GLU A 60 -12.10 7.87 19.90
C GLU A 60 -12.37 6.67 18.98
N TRP A 61 -11.37 6.40 18.15
CA TRP A 61 -11.41 5.40 17.07
C TRP A 61 -11.39 3.97 17.61
N TRP A 62 -11.15 3.76 18.91
CA TRP A 62 -11.01 2.44 19.50
C TRP A 62 -11.53 2.41 20.94
N GLN A 63 -12.21 1.32 21.31
CA GLN A 63 -12.59 0.93 22.68
C GLN A 63 -12.45 -0.58 22.89
N PRO A 64 -12.36 -1.06 24.14
CA PRO A 64 -12.45 -2.48 24.46
C PRO A 64 -13.70 -3.10 23.83
N GLY A 65 -13.51 -4.22 23.13
CA GLY A 65 -14.57 -4.85 22.32
C GLY A 65 -14.51 -4.50 20.82
N ASP A 66 -13.59 -3.63 20.40
CA ASP A 66 -13.31 -3.41 18.98
C ASP A 66 -12.26 -4.37 18.41
N ASP A 67 -11.50 -5.08 19.25
CA ASP A 67 -10.49 -6.05 18.79
C ASP A 67 -11.06 -7.14 17.88
N GLY A 68 -10.32 -7.45 16.83
CA GLY A 68 -10.75 -8.40 15.80
C GLY A 68 -11.81 -7.86 14.85
N SER A 69 -12.32 -6.63 15.05
CA SER A 69 -13.27 -6.03 14.11
C SER A 69 -12.62 -5.87 12.73
N PRO A 70 -13.31 -6.27 11.65
CA PRO A 70 -12.80 -6.08 10.30
C PRO A 70 -12.80 -4.59 9.94
N ILE A 71 -11.74 -4.17 9.26
CA ILE A 71 -11.63 -2.86 8.62
C ILE A 71 -11.98 -3.04 7.16
N THR A 72 -12.95 -2.27 6.67
CA THR A 72 -13.37 -2.31 5.27
C THR A 72 -13.12 -0.99 4.56
N ILE A 73 -12.75 -1.08 3.29
CA ILE A 73 -12.74 0.02 2.33
C ILE A 73 -13.54 -0.46 1.12
N ASP A 74 -14.53 0.30 0.66
CA ASP A 74 -15.39 -0.08 -0.47
C ASP A 74 -16.00 -1.49 -0.32
N ASN A 75 -16.44 -1.84 0.89
CA ASN A 75 -16.96 -3.16 1.27
C ASN A 75 -15.96 -4.34 1.17
N LEU A 76 -14.68 -4.06 0.99
CA LEU A 76 -13.61 -5.06 0.99
C LEU A 76 -12.86 -5.01 2.31
N ILE A 77 -12.61 -6.18 2.93
CA ILE A 77 -11.79 -6.24 4.14
C ILE A 77 -10.34 -5.96 3.78
N VAL A 78 -9.74 -4.98 4.45
CA VAL A 78 -8.35 -4.55 4.24
C VAL A 78 -7.45 -4.79 5.46
N GLY A 79 -8.04 -4.96 6.63
CA GLY A 79 -7.31 -5.16 7.89
C GLY A 79 -8.23 -5.56 9.04
N MET A 80 -7.65 -5.67 10.22
CA MET A 80 -8.37 -5.93 11.47
C MET A 80 -7.76 -5.11 12.61
N ILE A 81 -8.58 -4.74 13.59
CA ILE A 81 -8.12 -4.12 14.83
C ILE A 81 -7.33 -5.12 15.66
N ARG A 82 -6.18 -4.70 16.20
CA ARG A 82 -5.31 -5.49 17.07
C ARG A 82 -4.89 -4.71 18.31
N ASP A 83 -4.85 -5.42 19.42
CA ASP A 83 -4.23 -5.03 20.71
C ASP A 83 -4.76 -3.70 21.25
N GLY A 84 -6.06 -3.56 21.10
CA GLY A 84 -6.87 -2.73 21.93
C GLY A 84 -6.91 -3.21 23.38
N SER A 85 -5.85 -3.00 24.14
CA SER A 85 -5.89 -3.33 25.56
C SER A 85 -6.57 -2.21 26.37
N THR A 86 -7.42 -2.58 27.34
CA THR A 86 -7.63 -1.71 28.52
C THR A 86 -6.38 -1.75 29.37
N PRO A 87 -5.73 -0.63 29.70
CA PRO A 87 -4.58 -0.67 30.59
C PRO A 87 -5.03 -1.03 32.01
N VAL A 88 -4.67 -2.22 32.48
CA VAL A 88 -4.34 -2.47 33.89
C VAL A 88 -2.82 -2.67 33.92
N ALA A 89 -2.10 -1.63 34.28
CA ALA A 89 -0.63 -1.47 34.20
C ALA A 89 0.21 -2.74 34.53
N PRO A 90 1.41 -2.94 33.92
CA PRO A 90 2.40 -1.93 33.45
C PRO A 90 2.39 -1.58 31.94
N LEU A 91 3.17 -0.55 31.58
CA LEU A 91 2.99 0.40 30.46
C LEU A 91 3.90 0.23 29.21
N ASP A 92 4.55 -0.91 28.99
CA ASP A 92 5.63 -1.03 27.98
C ASP A 92 5.31 -1.81 26.69
N GLN A 93 4.07 -2.24 26.43
CA GLN A 93 3.73 -2.94 25.16
C GLN A 93 2.42 -2.48 24.52
N SER A 94 2.53 -2.23 23.21
CA SER A 94 1.63 -1.71 22.16
C SER A 94 0.18 -1.31 22.52
N GLY A 95 -0.19 -0.10 22.08
CA GLY A 95 -1.58 0.36 22.03
C GLY A 95 -2.34 -0.14 20.80
N PRO A 96 -3.63 0.26 20.66
CA PRO A 96 -4.47 -0.21 19.57
C PRO A 96 -3.85 0.11 18.21
N GLY A 97 -3.93 -0.86 17.30
CA GLY A 97 -3.40 -0.74 15.95
C GLY A 97 -4.28 -1.44 14.93
N ILE A 98 -3.95 -1.23 13.66
CA ILE A 98 -4.54 -1.97 12.54
C ILE A 98 -3.47 -2.86 11.96
N VAL A 99 -3.78 -4.15 11.84
CA VAL A 99 -2.97 -5.08 11.06
C VAL A 99 -3.61 -5.24 9.70
N MET A 100 -2.85 -4.92 8.64
CA MET A 100 -3.37 -5.00 7.28
C MET A 100 -3.32 -6.46 6.80
N ILE A 101 -4.36 -6.92 6.10
CA ILE A 101 -4.42 -8.30 5.58
C ILE A 101 -3.23 -8.60 4.66
N LYS A 102 -2.78 -7.61 3.87
CA LYS A 102 -1.59 -7.75 3.01
C LYS A 102 -0.32 -8.13 3.78
N GLU A 103 -0.18 -7.67 5.02
CA GLU A 103 0.98 -7.95 5.87
C GLU A 103 0.91 -9.38 6.41
N ILE A 104 -0.29 -9.83 6.78
CA ILE A 104 -0.57 -11.21 7.20
C ILE A 104 -0.25 -12.17 6.04
N LEU A 105 -0.75 -11.87 4.84
CA LEU A 105 -0.49 -12.69 3.65
C LEU A 105 0.98 -12.70 3.28
N ALA A 106 1.68 -11.57 3.40
CA ALA A 106 3.12 -11.51 3.18
C ALA A 106 3.90 -12.40 4.16
N ASP A 107 3.54 -12.40 5.45
CA ASP A 107 4.17 -13.26 6.46
C ASP A 107 3.90 -14.76 6.22
N VAL A 108 2.65 -15.12 5.89
CA VAL A 108 2.27 -16.50 5.52
C VAL A 108 3.06 -16.97 4.30
N ASN A 109 3.12 -16.13 3.26
CA ASN A 109 3.85 -16.42 2.04
C ASN A 109 5.35 -16.58 2.29
N ALA A 110 5.94 -15.73 3.14
CA ALA A 110 7.36 -15.78 3.47
C ALA A 110 7.76 -17.07 4.22
N LYS A 111 6.83 -17.64 5.00
CA LYS A 111 7.09 -18.84 5.81
C LYS A 111 6.68 -20.15 5.14
N GLY A 112 5.98 -20.11 4.01
CA GLY A 112 5.55 -21.31 3.28
C GLY A 112 4.55 -22.19 4.05
N GLY A 113 3.79 -21.62 4.97
CA GLY A 113 2.78 -22.34 5.75
C GLY A 113 1.49 -22.63 4.95
N PRO A 114 0.51 -23.34 5.55
CA PRO A 114 -0.82 -23.48 4.96
C PRO A 114 -1.41 -22.11 4.60
N GLY A 115 -1.89 -21.97 3.35
CA GLY A 115 -2.38 -20.69 2.82
C GLY A 115 -1.34 -19.86 2.06
N ALA A 116 -0.07 -20.27 2.00
CA ALA A 116 0.93 -19.63 1.16
C ALA A 116 0.62 -19.80 -0.34
N GLY A 117 0.99 -18.79 -1.14
CA GLY A 117 0.70 -18.72 -2.58
C GLY A 117 -0.57 -17.96 -2.95
N PHE A 118 -1.30 -17.43 -1.96
CA PHE A 118 -2.42 -16.52 -2.21
C PHE A 118 -1.91 -15.15 -2.66
N GLY A 119 -2.27 -14.73 -3.87
CA GLY A 119 -1.90 -13.45 -4.45
C GLY A 119 -2.88 -12.33 -4.09
N LEU A 120 -2.37 -11.11 -3.98
CA LEU A 120 -3.18 -9.90 -4.06
C LEU A 120 -3.39 -9.63 -5.55
N GLY A 121 -4.57 -10.00 -6.08
CA GLY A 121 -4.90 -9.81 -7.49
C GLY A 121 -4.79 -8.37 -7.97
#